data_AF-A0A7Y8SXB1-F1
#
_entry.id   AF-A0A7Y8SXB1-F1
#
_cell.length_a   1.000
_cell.length_b   1.000
_cell.length_c   1.000
_cell.angle_alpha   90.00
_cell.angle_beta   90.00
_cell.angle_gamma   90.00
#
_symmetry.space_group_name_H-M   'P 1'
#
loop_
_entity.id
_entity.type
_entity.pdbx_description
1 polymer ?
#
loop_
_entity_poly.entity_id
_entity_poly.type
_entity_poly.pdbx_seq_one_letter_code
_entity_poly.pdbx_strand_id
1 'polypeptide(L)'
;MQIDVISDTVCPWCYIGKRRLGRALAARPELDVSVRWRPYQLDPTIPPGGVDRKEYLLAKFGPGERPKAMAAAIKEAGSEEGIDFAFDKIMKSPNTLNSHRLIRWAASAGVQDRVVDALFRRYFTQGEDIGDIEVLIDVARECWMDTDLVRELMTGDADADLVRREDNLARRIGVEGVPAYIIADKYLLLGAQDPEVILRAIDKALEKVAEDGA
;
A
#
# COMPACT_ATOMS: atom_id res chain seq x y z
N MET A 1 1.12 -14.97 14.16
CA MET A 1 -0.10 -14.11 14.04
C MET A 1 -0.10 -13.42 12.69
N GLN A 2 -1.26 -13.26 12.06
CA GLN A 2 -1.38 -12.57 10.76
C GLN A 2 -1.87 -11.12 10.93
N ILE A 3 -1.31 -10.21 10.13
CA ILE A 3 -1.80 -8.84 9.95
C ILE A 3 -2.04 -8.60 8.46
N ASP A 4 -3.29 -8.39 8.07
CA ASP A 4 -3.66 -7.96 6.73
C ASP A 4 -3.62 -6.43 6.63
N VAL A 5 -2.83 -5.89 5.71
CA VAL A 5 -2.72 -4.46 5.45
C VAL A 5 -3.42 -4.15 4.14
N ILE A 6 -4.57 -3.48 4.24
CA ILE A 6 -5.34 -3.01 3.09
C ILE A 6 -4.77 -1.65 2.67
N SER A 7 -4.28 -1.58 1.44
CA SER A 7 -3.42 -0.48 1.00
C SER A 7 -3.59 -0.17 -0.48
N ASP A 8 -3.31 1.08 -0.86
CA ASP A 8 -3.12 1.47 -2.26
C ASP A 8 -1.68 1.98 -2.49
N THR A 9 -1.11 1.62 -3.63
CA THR A 9 0.28 1.93 -4.00
C THR A 9 0.51 3.41 -4.32
N VAL A 10 -0.57 4.17 -4.57
CA VAL A 10 -0.55 5.62 -4.77
C VAL A 10 -1.05 6.41 -3.55
N CYS A 11 -1.26 5.75 -2.40
CA CYS A 11 -1.65 6.41 -1.16
C CYS A 11 -0.41 6.77 -0.31
N PRO A 12 -0.10 8.05 -0.08
CA PRO A 12 1.09 8.43 0.70
C PRO A 12 0.96 8.05 2.17
N TRP A 13 -0.26 8.07 2.72
CA TRP A 13 -0.52 7.58 4.08
C TRP A 13 -0.30 6.08 4.20
N CYS A 14 -0.47 5.29 3.13
CA CYS A 14 -0.11 3.88 3.16
C CYS A 14 1.40 3.68 3.29
N TYR A 15 2.20 4.52 2.65
CA TYR A 15 3.66 4.45 2.78
C TYR A 15 4.13 4.82 4.19
N ILE A 16 3.57 5.90 4.75
CA ILE A 16 3.79 6.30 6.15
C ILE A 16 3.36 5.17 7.09
N GLY A 17 2.16 4.62 6.88
CA GLY A 17 1.63 3.50 7.67
C GLY A 17 2.51 2.26 7.62
N LYS A 18 3.10 1.94 6.46
CA LYS A 18 4.07 0.85 6.33
C LYS A 18 5.30 1.08 7.22
N ARG A 19 5.88 2.28 7.21
CA ARG A 19 7.04 2.61 8.06
C ARG A 19 6.69 2.52 9.54
N ARG A 20 5.52 3.05 9.93
CA ARG A 20 5.02 3.00 11.31
C ARG A 20 4.74 1.58 11.80
N LEU A 21 4.10 0.74 10.97
CA LEU A 21 3.91 -0.69 11.26
C LEU A 21 5.26 -1.40 11.42
N GLY A 22 6.21 -1.15 10.52
CA GLY A 22 7.55 -1.73 10.61
C GLY A 22 8.26 -1.37 11.92
N ARG A 23 8.16 -0.11 12.37
CA ARG A 23 8.70 0.33 13.67
C ARG A 23 8.00 -0.36 14.85
N ALA A 24 6.67 -0.46 14.81
CA ALA A 24 5.91 -1.15 15.85
C ALA A 24 6.31 -2.62 15.98
N LEU A 25 6.49 -3.33 14.85
CA LEU A 25 6.93 -4.73 14.84
C LEU A 25 8.38 -4.89 15.27
N ALA A 26 9.27 -3.96 14.89
CA ALA A 26 10.67 -3.98 15.32
C ALA A 26 10.83 -3.80 16.85
N ALA A 27 9.87 -3.15 17.51
CA ALA A 27 9.84 -3.03 18.96
C ALA A 27 9.44 -4.34 19.67
N ARG A 28 8.95 -5.34 18.93
CA ARG A 28 8.49 -6.65 19.43
C ARG A 28 9.08 -7.82 18.61
N PRO A 29 10.41 -7.96 18.58
CA PRO A 29 11.09 -8.95 17.73
C PRO A 29 10.76 -10.41 18.09
N GLU A 30 10.21 -10.65 19.27
CA GLU A 30 9.79 -11.97 19.72
C GLU A 30 8.44 -12.41 19.14
N LEU A 31 7.68 -11.50 18.54
CA LEU A 31 6.40 -11.83 17.93
C LEU A 31 6.61 -12.45 16.54
N ASP A 32 6.07 -13.65 16.36
CA ASP A 32 5.94 -14.25 15.02
C ASP A 32 4.76 -13.60 14.29
N VAL A 33 5.03 -12.56 13.50
CA VAL A 33 4.02 -11.80 12.73
C VAL A 33 4.25 -11.99 11.23
N SER A 34 3.20 -12.45 10.55
CA SER A 34 3.13 -12.48 9.09
C SER A 34 2.29 -11.32 8.59
N VAL A 35 2.88 -10.43 7.80
CA VAL A 35 2.19 -9.30 7.16
C VAL A 35 1.75 -9.70 5.75
N ARG A 36 0.46 -9.53 5.45
CA ARG A 36 -0.10 -9.75 4.11
C ARG A 36 -0.70 -8.46 3.56
N TRP A 37 -0.33 -8.09 2.35
CA TRP A 37 -0.81 -6.89 1.69
C TRP A 37 -2.04 -7.22 0.83
N ARG A 38 -3.08 -6.39 0.98
CA ARG A 38 -4.39 -6.57 0.34
C ARG A 38 -4.72 -5.33 -0.49
N PRO A 39 -5.26 -5.51 -1.71
CA PRO A 39 -5.45 -4.40 -2.63
C PRO A 39 -6.60 -3.49 -2.18
N TYR A 40 -6.40 -2.20 -2.36
CA TYR A 40 -7.44 -1.19 -2.36
C TYR A 40 -7.09 -0.15 -3.43
N GLN A 41 -8.01 0.19 -4.32
CA GLN A 41 -7.84 1.29 -5.26
C GLN A 41 -8.54 2.54 -4.71
N LEU A 42 -7.80 3.59 -4.40
CA LEU A 42 -8.37 4.89 -4.03
C LEU A 42 -9.25 5.46 -5.16
N ASP A 43 -8.92 5.11 -6.40
CA ASP A 43 -9.70 5.47 -7.57
C ASP A 43 -9.60 4.39 -8.65
N PRO A 44 -10.52 3.40 -8.66
CA PRO A 44 -10.55 2.36 -9.67
C PRO A 44 -11.03 2.87 -11.04
N THR A 45 -11.46 4.13 -11.16
CA THR A 45 -11.99 4.72 -12.40
C THR A 45 -10.91 5.32 -13.30
N ILE A 46 -9.70 5.53 -12.79
CA ILE A 46 -8.55 5.97 -13.59
C ILE A 46 -8.33 4.95 -14.73
N PRO A 47 -8.26 5.36 -16.00
CA PRO A 47 -8.08 4.43 -17.11
C PRO A 47 -6.72 3.72 -17.09
N PRO A 48 -6.57 2.58 -17.79
CA PRO A 48 -5.26 2.05 -18.13
C PRO A 48 -4.39 3.13 -18.78
N GLY A 49 -3.11 3.20 -18.40
CA GLY A 49 -2.22 4.26 -18.83
C GLY A 49 -2.30 5.53 -17.96
N GLY A 50 -3.22 5.65 -17.00
CA GLY A 50 -3.25 6.76 -16.04
C GLY A 50 -3.69 8.10 -16.63
N VAL A 51 -3.62 9.13 -15.80
CA VAL A 51 -3.97 10.53 -16.15
C VAL A 51 -2.91 11.50 -15.66
N ASP A 52 -2.88 12.72 -16.20
CA ASP A 52 -1.99 13.77 -15.68
C ASP A 52 -2.24 14.01 -14.19
N ARG A 53 -1.15 14.06 -13.41
CA ARG A 53 -1.23 14.16 -11.96
C ARG A 53 -1.84 15.47 -11.49
N LYS A 54 -1.47 16.59 -12.12
CA LYS A 54 -1.90 17.93 -11.71
C LYS A 54 -3.37 18.13 -12.02
N GLU A 55 -3.80 17.75 -13.22
CA GLU A 55 -5.21 17.81 -13.63
C GLU A 55 -6.08 16.92 -12.73
N TYR A 56 -5.63 15.70 -12.45
CA TYR A 56 -6.34 14.78 -11.57
C TYR A 56 -6.51 15.34 -10.14
N LEU A 57 -5.44 15.87 -9.55
CA LEU A 57 -5.50 16.46 -8.22
C LEU A 57 -6.40 17.71 -8.17
N LEU A 58 -6.33 18.54 -9.21
CA LEU A 58 -7.17 19.73 -9.32
C LEU A 58 -8.65 19.34 -9.42
N ALA A 59 -8.99 18.32 -10.22
CA ALA A 59 -10.36 17.82 -10.33
C ALA A 59 -10.85 17.20 -9.01
N LYS A 60 -9.99 16.45 -8.31
CA LYS A 60 -10.34 15.72 -7.08
C LYS A 60 -10.50 16.61 -5.85
N PHE A 61 -9.61 17.58 -5.67
CA PHE A 61 -9.54 18.39 -4.46
C PHE A 61 -9.89 19.86 -4.66
N GLY A 62 -10.06 20.29 -5.91
CA GLY A 62 -10.26 21.68 -6.27
C GLY A 62 -8.99 22.53 -6.13
N PRO A 63 -9.05 23.81 -6.53
CA PRO A 63 -7.97 24.76 -6.27
C PRO A 63 -7.96 25.23 -4.82
N GLY A 64 -6.86 25.88 -4.40
CA GLY A 64 -6.79 26.63 -3.14
C GLY A 64 -5.77 26.09 -2.13
N GLU A 65 -5.88 26.55 -0.89
CA GLU A 65 -4.91 26.25 0.17
C GLU A 65 -5.11 24.88 0.83
N ARG A 66 -6.33 24.33 0.81
CA ARG A 66 -6.62 23.04 1.44
C ARG A 66 -5.78 21.87 0.87
N PRO A 67 -5.69 21.66 -0.46
CA PRO A 67 -4.82 20.62 -1.02
C PRO A 67 -3.34 20.83 -0.68
N LYS A 68 -2.88 22.09 -0.62
CA LYS A 68 -1.50 22.42 -0.24
C LYS A 68 -1.22 22.07 1.22
N ALA A 69 -2.13 22.42 2.13
CA ALA A 69 -2.02 22.08 3.54
C ALA A 69 -2.02 20.56 3.75
N MET A 70 -2.85 19.82 3.01
CA MET A 70 -2.84 18.35 3.04
C MET A 70 -1.49 17.78 2.57
N ALA A 71 -0.94 18.30 1.48
CA ALA A 71 0.38 17.87 0.98
C ALA A 71 1.50 18.20 1.98
N ALA A 72 1.44 19.35 2.65
CA ALA A 72 2.40 19.74 3.68
C ALA A 72 2.35 18.79 4.89
N ALA A 73 1.15 18.48 5.40
CA ALA A 73 0.97 17.54 6.50
C ALA A 73 1.51 16.13 6.16
N ILE A 74 1.32 15.68 4.92
CA ILE A 74 1.86 14.41 4.44
C ILE A 74 3.40 14.45 4.40
N LYS A 75 4.00 15.55 3.94
CA LYS A 75 5.46 15.70 3.90
C LYS A 75 6.06 15.70 5.31
N GLU A 76 5.42 16.41 6.24
CA GLU A 76 5.85 16.47 7.64
C GLU A 76 5.82 15.06 8.27
N ALA A 77 4.67 14.38 8.23
CA ALA A 77 4.54 13.02 8.73
C ALA A 77 5.46 12.01 8.02
N GLY A 78 5.69 12.21 6.71
CA GLY A 78 6.66 11.41 5.95
C GLY A 78 8.09 11.57 6.44
N SER A 79 8.51 12.81 6.71
CA SER A 79 9.85 13.12 7.20
C SER A 79 10.15 12.49 8.55
N GLU A 80 9.16 12.43 9.45
CA GLU A 80 9.27 11.73 10.74
C GLU A 80 9.55 10.24 10.57
N GLU A 81 9.09 9.65 9.47
CA GLU A 81 9.30 8.24 9.11
C GLU A 81 10.45 8.04 8.10
N GLY A 82 11.27 9.07 7.84
CA GLY A 82 12.41 9.02 6.93
C GLY A 82 12.04 8.96 5.44
N ILE A 83 10.83 9.41 5.07
CA ILE A 83 10.37 9.46 3.68
C ILE A 83 10.58 10.87 3.12
N ASP A 84 11.47 10.99 2.13
CA ASP A 84 11.64 12.21 1.34
C ASP A 84 10.70 12.22 0.14
N PHE A 85 9.47 12.72 0.35
CA PHE A 85 8.44 12.78 -0.69
C PHE A 85 8.79 13.79 -1.79
N ALA A 86 9.06 13.27 -3.00
CA ALA A 86 9.34 14.03 -4.21
C ALA A 86 8.08 14.22 -5.07
N PHE A 87 7.01 14.79 -4.49
CA PHE A 87 5.71 14.97 -5.18
C PHE A 87 5.80 15.79 -6.48
N ASP A 88 6.78 16.67 -6.58
CA ASP A 88 7.09 17.47 -7.77
C ASP A 88 7.58 16.64 -8.97
N LYS A 89 8.15 15.46 -8.72
CA LYS A 89 8.58 14.51 -9.76
C LYS A 89 7.42 13.65 -10.29
N ILE A 90 6.31 13.57 -9.57
CA ILE A 90 5.18 12.71 -9.92
C ILE A 90 4.35 13.40 -11.01
N MET A 91 4.51 12.95 -12.25
CA MET A 91 3.80 13.52 -13.40
C MET A 91 2.46 12.83 -13.68
N LYS A 92 2.26 11.61 -13.19
CA LYS A 92 1.08 10.79 -13.52
C LYS A 92 0.36 10.26 -12.29
N SER A 93 -0.97 10.19 -12.34
CA SER A 93 -1.77 9.34 -11.44
C SER A 93 -2.07 8.03 -12.18
N PRO A 94 -1.38 6.92 -11.86
CA PRO A 94 -1.61 5.65 -12.54
C PRO A 94 -2.89 4.95 -12.05
N ASN A 95 -3.42 4.07 -12.90
CA ASN A 95 -4.30 3.01 -12.40
C ASN A 95 -3.43 1.96 -11.69
N THR A 96 -3.77 1.65 -10.44
CA THR A 96 -2.99 0.76 -9.57
C THR A 96 -3.32 -0.72 -9.69
N LEU A 97 -4.14 -1.13 -10.65
CA LEU A 97 -4.52 -2.53 -10.82
C LEU A 97 -3.30 -3.41 -11.10
N ASN A 98 -2.39 -2.99 -11.99
CA ASN A 98 -1.20 -3.76 -12.32
C ASN A 98 -0.17 -3.79 -11.17
N SER A 99 0.00 -2.69 -10.43
CA SER A 99 0.86 -2.72 -9.24
C SER A 99 0.29 -3.65 -8.15
N HIS A 100 -1.03 -3.71 -7.98
CA HIS A 100 -1.69 -4.67 -7.11
C HIS A 100 -1.57 -6.12 -7.60
N ARG A 101 -1.64 -6.37 -8.91
CA ARG A 101 -1.36 -7.70 -9.50
C ARG A 101 0.06 -8.15 -9.18
N LEU A 102 1.06 -7.26 -9.31
CA LEU A 102 2.44 -7.56 -8.95
C LEU A 102 2.58 -7.92 -7.46
N ILE A 103 1.95 -7.14 -6.57
CA ILE A 103 1.92 -7.42 -5.12
C ILE A 103 1.31 -8.79 -4.83
N ARG A 104 0.25 -9.18 -5.55
CA ARG A 104 -0.36 -10.49 -5.41
C ARG A 104 0.60 -11.61 -5.79
N TRP A 105 1.26 -11.53 -6.94
CA TRP A 105 2.22 -12.54 -7.40
C TRP A 105 3.44 -12.65 -6.47
N ALA A 106 3.87 -11.51 -5.91
CA ALA A 106 4.96 -11.44 -4.94
C ALA A 106 4.67 -12.21 -3.63
N ALA A 107 3.40 -12.47 -3.30
CA ALA A 107 3.03 -13.29 -2.16
C ALA A 107 3.47 -14.74 -2.33
N SER A 108 3.30 -15.32 -3.53
CA SER A 108 3.74 -16.68 -3.84
C SER A 108 5.27 -16.85 -3.78
N ALA A 109 6.01 -15.77 -4.01
CA ALA A 109 7.46 -15.72 -3.90
C ALA A 109 7.98 -15.31 -2.50
N GLY A 110 7.08 -15.03 -1.54
CA GLY A 110 7.47 -14.63 -0.18
C GLY A 110 8.12 -13.24 -0.09
N VAL A 111 8.00 -12.41 -1.12
CA VAL A 111 8.64 -11.08 -1.22
C VAL A 111 7.65 -9.93 -1.32
N GLN A 112 6.38 -10.16 -0.96
CA GLN A 112 5.31 -9.19 -1.06
C GLN A 112 5.64 -7.85 -0.39
N ASP A 113 6.16 -7.87 0.84
CA ASP A 113 6.50 -6.66 1.58
C ASP A 113 7.59 -5.82 0.89
N ARG A 114 8.58 -6.49 0.27
CA ARG A 114 9.66 -5.85 -0.49
C ARG A 114 9.13 -5.17 -1.74
N VAL A 115 8.23 -5.83 -2.47
CA VAL A 115 7.57 -5.25 -3.65
C VAL A 115 6.76 -4.01 -3.28
N VAL A 116 6.02 -4.05 -2.17
CA VAL A 116 5.28 -2.87 -1.69
C VAL A 116 6.22 -1.71 -1.34
N ASP A 117 7.32 -1.98 -0.64
CA ASP A 117 8.32 -0.93 -0.33
C ASP A 117 8.93 -0.33 -1.61
N ALA A 118 9.29 -1.17 -2.59
CA ALA A 118 9.86 -0.75 -3.86
C ALA A 118 8.87 0.10 -4.70
N LEU A 119 7.60 -0.30 -4.76
CA LEU A 119 6.55 0.46 -5.44
C LEU A 119 6.35 1.84 -4.80
N PHE A 120 6.28 1.90 -3.47
CA PHE A 120 6.17 3.17 -2.76
C PHE A 120 7.38 4.06 -3.01
N ARG A 121 8.59 3.53 -2.91
CA ARG A 121 9.82 4.29 -3.18
C ARG A 121 9.83 4.83 -4.62
N ARG A 122 9.60 3.97 -5.61
CA ARG A 122 9.59 4.38 -7.03
C ARG A 122 8.57 5.47 -7.32
N TYR A 123 7.35 5.33 -6.82
CA TYR A 123 6.32 6.34 -7.05
C TYR A 123 6.59 7.64 -6.26
N PHE A 124 6.84 7.54 -4.95
CA PHE A 124 6.82 8.70 -4.06
C PHE A 124 8.15 9.45 -3.92
N THR A 125 9.28 8.80 -4.14
CA THR A 125 10.60 9.43 -4.00
C THR A 125 11.33 9.57 -5.34
N GLN A 126 11.00 8.72 -6.32
CA GLN A 126 11.62 8.73 -7.64
C GLN A 126 10.70 9.32 -8.73
N GLY A 127 9.38 9.37 -8.50
CA GLY A 127 8.42 9.94 -9.44
C GLY A 127 8.08 9.04 -10.63
N GLU A 128 8.41 7.75 -10.55
CA GLU A 128 8.18 6.79 -11.63
C GLU A 128 6.70 6.39 -11.75
N ASP A 129 6.27 6.10 -12.98
CA ASP A 129 4.90 5.65 -13.27
C ASP A 129 4.74 4.16 -12.92
N ILE A 130 4.23 3.85 -11.73
CA ILE A 130 3.94 2.47 -11.31
C ILE A 130 2.70 1.85 -12.00
N GLY A 131 2.11 2.53 -12.99
CA GLY A 131 1.19 1.94 -13.95
C GLY A 131 1.88 1.39 -15.20
N ASP A 132 3.15 1.74 -15.44
CA ASP A 132 3.96 1.27 -16.55
C ASP A 132 4.49 -0.15 -16.29
N ILE A 133 4.31 -1.04 -17.27
CA ILE A 133 4.71 -2.44 -17.16
C ILE A 133 6.23 -2.58 -17.00
N GLU A 134 7.04 -1.75 -17.67
CA GLU A 134 8.50 -1.86 -17.57
C GLU A 134 8.99 -1.44 -16.18
N VAL A 135 8.39 -0.41 -15.58
CA VAL A 135 8.65 -0.03 -14.18
C VAL A 135 8.30 -1.18 -13.24
N LEU A 136 7.16 -1.85 -13.46
CA LEU A 136 6.74 -3.00 -12.65
C LEU A 136 7.66 -4.23 -12.82
N ILE A 137 8.18 -4.47 -14.02
CA ILE A 137 9.18 -5.52 -14.27
C ILE A 137 10.50 -5.19 -13.54
N ASP A 138 10.91 -3.92 -13.54
CA ASP A 138 12.10 -3.48 -12.82
C ASP A 138 11.94 -3.63 -11.29
N VAL A 139 10.75 -3.36 -10.74
CA VAL A 139 10.41 -3.67 -9.34
C VAL A 139 10.53 -5.17 -9.07
N ALA A 140 9.96 -5.99 -9.95
CA ALA A 140 10.02 -7.45 -9.83
C ALA A 140 11.46 -7.95 -9.79
N ARG A 141 12.33 -7.42 -10.67
CA ARG A 141 13.76 -7.73 -10.70
C ARG A 141 14.47 -7.36 -9.40
N GLU A 142 14.23 -6.15 -8.89
CA GLU A 142 14.80 -5.67 -7.64
C GLU A 142 14.42 -6.56 -6.44
N CYS A 143 13.20 -7.10 -6.47
CA CYS A 143 12.67 -7.96 -5.41
C CYS A 143 12.94 -9.45 -5.64
N TRP A 144 13.81 -9.81 -6.59
CA TRP A 144 14.20 -11.18 -6.92
C TRP A 144 13.05 -12.08 -7.41
N MET A 145 12.07 -11.49 -8.09
CA MET A 145 11.03 -12.25 -8.80
C MET A 145 11.51 -12.63 -10.21
N ASP A 146 10.90 -13.67 -10.78
CA ASP A 146 11.12 -14.05 -12.18
C ASP A 146 10.53 -12.99 -13.13
N THR A 147 11.40 -12.22 -13.78
CA THR A 147 10.99 -11.12 -14.64
C THR A 147 10.32 -11.58 -15.93
N ASP A 148 10.66 -12.76 -16.45
CA ASP A 148 10.07 -13.27 -17.69
C ASP A 148 8.65 -13.75 -17.43
N LEU A 149 8.43 -14.45 -16.31
CA LEU A 149 7.08 -14.79 -15.85
C LEU A 149 6.24 -13.55 -15.56
N VAL A 150 6.78 -12.56 -14.84
CA VAL A 150 6.04 -11.32 -14.55
C VAL A 150 5.67 -10.59 -15.85
N ARG A 151 6.60 -10.51 -16.82
CA ARG A 151 6.32 -9.91 -18.13
C ARG A 151 5.19 -10.65 -18.83
N GLU A 152 5.24 -11.98 -18.89
CA GLU A 152 4.18 -12.81 -19.48
C GLU A 152 2.82 -12.52 -18.83
N LEU A 153 2.74 -12.57 -17.50
CA LEU A 153 1.51 -12.32 -16.77
C LEU A 153 0.97 -10.90 -17.00
N MET A 154 1.84 -9.90 -17.13
CA MET A 154 1.45 -8.50 -17.42
C MET A 154 0.91 -8.29 -18.84
N THR A 155 1.27 -9.14 -19.81
CA THR A 155 0.68 -9.07 -21.16
C THR A 155 -0.79 -9.46 -21.20
N GLY A 156 -1.23 -10.30 -20.24
CA GLY A 156 -2.62 -10.73 -20.09
C GLY A 156 -3.34 -10.06 -18.93
N ASP A 157 -4.50 -10.62 -18.59
CA ASP A 157 -5.38 -10.19 -17.50
C ASP A 157 -5.28 -11.09 -16.25
N ALA A 158 -4.25 -11.93 -16.16
CA ALA A 158 -3.99 -12.83 -15.05
C ALA A 158 -4.21 -12.13 -13.69
N ASP A 159 -5.07 -12.71 -12.85
CA ASP A 159 -5.46 -12.18 -11.53
C ASP A 159 -6.12 -10.79 -11.48
N ALA A 160 -6.36 -10.11 -12.62
CA ALA A 160 -6.99 -8.79 -12.61
C ALA A 160 -8.37 -8.81 -11.93
N ASP A 161 -9.20 -9.80 -12.25
CA ASP A 161 -10.52 -9.97 -11.63
C ASP A 161 -10.43 -10.39 -10.16
N LEU A 162 -9.39 -11.14 -9.79
CA LEU A 162 -9.16 -11.50 -8.38
C LEU A 162 -8.82 -10.26 -7.56
N VAL A 163 -7.93 -9.41 -8.05
CA VAL A 163 -7.58 -8.13 -7.41
C VAL A 163 -8.81 -7.23 -7.29
N ARG A 164 -9.62 -7.09 -8.34
CA ARG A 164 -10.88 -6.33 -8.30
C ARG A 164 -11.87 -6.90 -7.28
N ARG A 165 -11.95 -8.23 -7.15
CA ARG A 165 -12.83 -8.86 -6.15
C ARG A 165 -12.37 -8.60 -4.72
N GLU A 166 -11.07 -8.64 -4.47
CA GLU A 166 -10.49 -8.37 -3.14
C GLU A 166 -10.65 -6.89 -2.76
N ASP A 167 -10.40 -5.98 -3.69
CA ASP A 167 -10.65 -4.54 -3.53
C ASP A 167 -12.13 -4.24 -3.21
N ASN A 168 -13.06 -4.88 -3.93
CA ASN A 168 -14.50 -4.78 -3.61
C ASN A 168 -14.90 -5.44 -2.29
N LEU A 169 -14.20 -6.50 -1.86
CA LEU A 169 -14.43 -7.12 -0.55
C LEU A 169 -14.01 -6.16 0.57
N ALA A 170 -12.86 -5.49 0.45
CA ALA A 170 -12.39 -4.50 1.43
C ALA A 170 -13.44 -3.40 1.67
N ARG A 171 -14.05 -2.87 0.60
CA ARG A 171 -15.14 -1.89 0.73
C ARG A 171 -16.38 -2.48 1.40
N ARG A 172 -16.77 -3.72 1.06
CA ARG A 172 -17.94 -4.38 1.66
C ARG A 172 -17.80 -4.66 3.15
N ILE A 173 -16.57 -4.87 3.64
CA ILE A 173 -16.31 -5.04 5.08
C ILE A 173 -16.12 -3.71 5.82
N GLY A 174 -16.46 -2.57 5.19
CA GLY A 174 -16.47 -1.25 5.82
C GLY A 174 -15.17 -0.45 5.72
N VAL A 175 -14.23 -0.84 4.85
CA VAL A 175 -13.01 -0.04 4.62
C VAL A 175 -13.32 1.13 3.69
N GLU A 176 -13.44 2.31 4.28
CA GLU A 176 -13.70 3.57 3.57
C GLU A 176 -12.42 4.37 3.28
N GLY A 177 -11.28 3.96 3.84
CA GLY A 177 -9.99 4.62 3.66
C GLY A 177 -8.82 3.71 4.00
N VAL A 178 -7.65 4.04 3.45
CA VAL A 178 -6.42 3.26 3.60
C VAL A 178 -5.25 4.14 4.08
N PRO A 179 -4.27 3.59 4.84
CA PRO A 179 -4.13 2.17 5.18
C PRO A 179 -5.15 1.72 6.22
N ALA A 180 -5.52 0.45 6.17
CA ALA A 180 -6.27 -0.21 7.22
C ALA A 180 -5.61 -1.54 7.56
N TYR A 181 -5.64 -1.93 8.83
CA TYR A 181 -5.01 -3.14 9.33
C TYR A 181 -6.08 -4.05 9.91
N ILE A 182 -6.12 -5.30 9.46
CA ILE A 182 -6.91 -6.36 10.08
C ILE A 182 -5.93 -7.25 10.84
N ILE A 183 -5.98 -7.19 12.16
CA ILE A 183 -5.07 -7.89 13.06
C ILE A 183 -5.77 -9.15 13.59
N ALA A 184 -5.11 -10.29 13.42
CA ALA A 184 -5.61 -11.61 13.83
C ALA A 184 -7.04 -11.91 13.32
N ASP A 185 -7.36 -11.47 12.09
CA ASP A 185 -8.68 -11.61 11.44
C ASP A 185 -9.88 -11.04 12.25
N LYS A 186 -9.63 -10.25 13.29
CA LYS A 186 -10.65 -9.82 14.27
C LYS A 186 -10.70 -8.32 14.49
N TYR A 187 -9.55 -7.65 14.48
CA TYR A 187 -9.45 -6.24 14.88
C TYR A 187 -9.13 -5.35 13.69
N LEU A 188 -10.02 -4.41 13.39
CA LEU A 188 -9.81 -3.39 12.37
C LEU A 188 -9.21 -2.13 12.99
N LEU A 189 -8.04 -1.73 12.53
CA LEU A 189 -7.40 -0.45 12.84
C LEU A 189 -7.35 0.40 11.56
N LEU A 190 -7.88 1.62 11.62
CA LEU A 190 -7.98 2.51 10.46
C LEU A 190 -6.94 3.63 10.49
N GLY A 191 -6.36 3.94 9.34
CA GLY A 191 -5.45 5.06 9.12
C GLY A 191 -4.00 4.77 9.52
N ALA A 192 -3.09 5.65 9.12
CA ALA A 192 -1.68 5.58 9.45
C ALA A 192 -1.41 6.01 10.90
N GLN A 193 -1.96 5.27 11.86
CA GLN A 193 -1.82 5.53 13.30
C GLN A 193 -0.36 5.54 13.74
N ASP A 194 -0.07 6.23 14.84
CA ASP A 194 1.29 6.27 15.41
C ASP A 194 1.76 4.86 15.81
N PRO A 195 3.08 4.57 15.75
CA PRO A 195 3.61 3.24 16.06
C PRO A 195 3.15 2.67 17.41
N GLU A 196 3.01 3.50 18.43
CA GLU A 196 2.55 3.12 19.78
C GLU A 196 1.07 2.72 19.80
N VAL A 197 0.24 3.33 18.94
CA VAL A 197 -1.17 2.94 18.79
C VAL A 197 -1.26 1.62 18.04
N ILE A 198 -0.48 1.44 16.97
CA ILE A 198 -0.40 0.18 16.22
C ILE A 198 0.04 -0.95 17.15
N LEU A 199 1.09 -0.75 17.94
CA LEU A 199 1.61 -1.72 18.88
C LEU A 199 0.57 -2.12 19.93
N ARG A 200 -0.13 -1.15 20.55
CA ARG A 200 -1.20 -1.46 21.50
C ARG A 200 -2.34 -2.27 20.87
N ALA A 201 -2.67 -2.03 19.61
CA ALA A 201 -3.69 -2.80 18.90
C ALA A 201 -3.23 -4.25 18.64
N ILE A 202 -1.96 -4.44 18.29
CA ILE A 202 -1.31 -5.76 18.14
C ILE A 202 -1.37 -6.53 19.47
N ASP A 203 -1.00 -5.88 20.58
CA ASP A 203 -0.96 -6.49 21.91
C ASP A 203 -2.34 -6.93 22.39
N LYS A 204 -3.33 -6.04 22.25
CA LYS A 204 -4.72 -6.36 22.58
C LYS A 204 -5.27 -7.52 21.73
N ALA A 205 -4.86 -7.62 20.47
CA ALA A 205 -5.26 -8.72 19.62
C ALA A 205 -4.63 -10.04 20.07
N LEU A 206 -3.36 -10.03 20.50
CA LEU A 206 -2.66 -11.21 21.02
C LEU A 206 -3.28 -11.73 22.31
N GLU A 207 -3.57 -10.84 23.27
CA GLU A 207 -4.24 -11.21 24.53
C GLU A 207 -5.56 -11.93 24.25
N LYS A 208 -6.38 -11.37 23.37
CA LYS A 208 -7.68 -11.94 22.96
C LYS A 208 -7.54 -13.32 22.30
N VAL A 209 -6.54 -13.49 21.44
CA VAL A 209 -6.30 -14.77 20.76
C VAL A 209 -5.87 -15.85 21.75
N ALA A 210 -5.06 -15.48 22.76
CA ALA A 210 -4.68 -16.38 23.84
C ALA A 210 -5.88 -16.77 24.71
N GLU A 211 -6.78 -15.83 25.01
CA GLU A 211 -8.04 -16.09 25.75
C GLU A 211 -9.01 -16.99 24.98
N ASP A 212 -9.20 -16.77 23.67
CA ASP A 212 -10.14 -17.55 22.85
C ASP A 212 -9.62 -18.97 22.53
N GLY A 213 -8.32 -19.22 22.71
CA GLY A 213 -7.66 -20.50 22.45
C GLY A 213 -7.38 -21.36 23.68
N ALA A 214 -7.64 -20.84 24.89
CA ALA A 214 -7.52 -21.53 26.17
C ALA A 214 -8.86 -22.14 26.61
#